data_AF-D2VZL9-F1
#
_entry.id   AF-D2VZL9-F1
#
_cell.length_a   1.000
_cell.length_b   1.000
_cell.length_c   1.000
_cell.angle_alpha   90.00
_cell.angle_beta   90.00
_cell.angle_gamma   90.00
#
_symmetry.space_group_name_H-M   'P 1'
#
loop_
_entity.id
_entity.type
_entity.pdbx_description
1 polymer ?
#
loop_
_entity_poly.entity_id
_entity_poly.type
_entity_poly.pdbx_seq_one_letter_code
_entity_poly.pdbx_strand_id
1 'polypeptide(L)'
;MSGKSIYSGEIEDGCFHGKGTMIYANQEKYEGDWVKGKKHGVGAFTYSDGSYYEGEWINDQINGKGTFLYANGNRYVGEWADSVISGRGVLYYSDGDRYDGEFKEGRMNGEGIYCYAEGDRYEGSFVDDQRHGKGIMSYAGENGSIFERYEGDWAFGKMEGIGKYLYSDGSIYEGEWKDGKMNGQGLYKFQNGNRYEGEFVNDQKHGKGILRYANGEVYEGSWKTDKPHGMGTLTYSHGDKYVGEFVNAKKHGKGSLVYRNGDIYDGEWKNDHANGYGVLEYANGSSYEGNFVDDKKHGQAIVRSSDGSIFEGTYENGRKEGEGVLTLQDGSVYKGVWKDGLIVGMGYFIPSAQSIWSSPDV
;
A
#
# COMPACT_ATOMS: atom_id res chain seq x y z
N MET A 1 46.25 -27.26 42.07
CA MET A 1 47.58 -26.74 41.66
C MET A 1 47.35 -25.95 40.38
N SER A 2 47.42 -24.62 40.43
CA SER A 2 47.34 -23.80 39.21
C SER A 2 48.63 -24.01 38.41
N GLY A 3 48.52 -24.48 37.18
CA GLY A 3 49.66 -24.67 36.29
C GLY A 3 50.42 -23.36 36.05
N LYS A 4 51.74 -23.42 35.88
CA LYS A 4 52.51 -22.28 35.40
C LYS A 4 52.31 -22.14 33.89
N SER A 5 52.39 -20.93 33.35
CA SER A 5 52.49 -20.75 31.90
C SER A 5 53.84 -21.28 31.40
N ILE A 6 53.84 -21.94 30.24
CA ILE A 6 55.01 -22.57 29.63
C ILE A 6 55.18 -22.01 28.22
N TYR A 7 56.36 -21.46 27.94
CA TYR A 7 56.76 -21.05 26.60
C TYR A 7 57.75 -22.06 26.01
N SER A 8 57.57 -22.39 24.73
CA SER A 8 58.48 -23.19 23.93
C SER A 8 58.66 -22.54 22.56
N GLY A 9 59.83 -21.98 22.30
CA GLY A 9 60.12 -21.24 21.07
C GLY A 9 61.45 -20.50 21.15
N GLU A 10 61.71 -19.68 20.15
CA GLU A 10 62.93 -18.86 20.09
C GLU A 10 62.88 -17.73 21.14
N ILE A 11 64.06 -17.35 21.64
CA ILE A 11 64.24 -16.27 22.61
C ILE A 11 65.38 -15.38 22.09
N GLU A 12 65.12 -14.08 21.96
CA GLU A 12 66.10 -13.06 21.58
C GLU A 12 66.07 -11.93 22.61
N ASP A 13 67.24 -11.49 23.08
CA ASP A 13 67.39 -10.46 24.11
C ASP A 13 66.52 -10.68 25.36
N GLY A 14 66.39 -11.95 25.77
CA GLY A 14 65.59 -12.34 26.94
C GLY A 14 64.07 -12.24 26.73
N CYS A 15 63.60 -11.97 25.51
CA CYS A 15 62.20 -11.87 25.15
C CYS A 15 61.80 -13.01 24.20
N PHE A 16 60.51 -13.41 24.20
CA PHE A 16 59.98 -14.31 23.18
C PHE A 16 60.12 -13.65 21.80
N HIS A 17 60.70 -14.37 20.85
CA HIS A 17 60.93 -13.90 19.48
C HIS A 17 60.73 -15.06 18.51
N GLY A 18 60.54 -14.79 17.22
CA GLY A 18 60.48 -15.82 16.18
C GLY A 18 59.24 -16.71 16.33
N LYS A 19 59.35 -17.99 15.97
CA LYS A 19 58.23 -18.94 16.15
C LYS A 19 58.22 -19.50 17.56
N GLY A 20 57.04 -19.53 18.18
CA GLY A 20 56.89 -20.07 19.53
C GLY A 20 55.46 -20.42 19.93
N THR A 21 55.37 -21.33 20.89
CA THR A 21 54.13 -21.76 21.54
C THR A 21 54.11 -21.31 23.00
N MET A 22 53.05 -20.63 23.40
CA MET A 22 52.74 -20.31 24.80
C MET A 22 51.52 -21.11 25.24
N ILE A 23 51.67 -21.91 26.29
CA ILE A 23 50.56 -22.56 27.01
C ILE A 23 50.37 -21.80 28.31
N TYR A 24 49.24 -21.13 28.46
CA TYR A 24 48.92 -20.32 29.63
C TYR A 24 48.39 -21.18 30.79
N ALA A 25 48.48 -20.66 32.01
CA ALA A 25 47.99 -21.33 33.23
C ALA A 25 46.49 -21.73 33.17
N ASN A 26 45.69 -20.99 32.40
CA ASN A 26 44.25 -21.23 32.17
C ASN A 26 44.00 -22.21 31.00
N GLN A 27 45.03 -22.91 30.51
CA GLN A 27 44.99 -23.85 29.39
C GLN A 27 44.76 -23.21 28.01
N GLU A 28 44.75 -21.89 27.91
CA GLU A 28 44.80 -21.21 26.62
C GLU A 28 46.14 -21.45 25.94
N LYS A 29 46.15 -21.41 24.61
CA LYS A 29 47.35 -21.67 23.82
C LYS A 29 47.49 -20.65 22.72
N TYR A 30 48.66 -20.01 22.60
CA TYR A 30 49.08 -19.30 21.39
C TYR A 30 50.20 -20.06 20.69
N GLU A 31 50.15 -20.16 19.37
CA GLU A 31 51.19 -20.72 18.53
C GLU A 31 51.38 -19.80 17.32
N GLY A 32 52.55 -19.16 17.18
CA GLY A 32 52.74 -18.20 16.11
C GLY A 32 54.04 -17.42 16.19
N ASP A 33 54.09 -16.31 15.46
CA ASP A 33 55.21 -15.38 15.50
C ASP A 33 55.18 -14.52 16.78
N TRP A 34 56.37 -14.21 17.28
CA TRP A 34 56.61 -13.37 18.44
C TRP A 34 57.63 -12.29 18.09
N VAL A 35 57.40 -11.07 18.57
CA VAL A 35 58.38 -9.97 18.49
C VAL A 35 58.45 -9.29 19.85
N LYS A 36 59.63 -9.34 20.48
CA LYS A 36 59.91 -8.68 21.77
C LYS A 36 58.89 -9.02 22.87
N GLY A 37 58.55 -10.31 22.98
CA GLY A 37 57.64 -10.82 24.00
C GLY A 37 56.16 -10.68 23.69
N LYS A 38 55.80 -10.13 22.51
CA LYS A 38 54.41 -9.93 22.09
C LYS A 38 54.04 -10.83 20.91
N LYS A 39 52.79 -11.29 20.88
CA LYS A 39 52.21 -11.95 19.69
C LYS A 39 52.24 -10.96 18.54
N HIS A 40 52.82 -11.37 17.43
CA HIS A 40 52.99 -10.55 16.23
C HIS A 40 52.91 -11.47 15.01
N GLY A 41 52.81 -10.94 13.78
CA GLY A 41 52.86 -11.77 12.57
C GLY A 41 51.68 -12.74 12.47
N VAL A 42 51.92 -13.97 12.04
CA VAL A 42 50.86 -14.97 11.88
C VAL A 42 50.86 -15.94 13.06
N GLY A 43 49.69 -16.17 13.64
CA GLY A 43 49.54 -17.10 14.75
C GLY A 43 48.11 -17.55 14.98
N ALA A 44 47.99 -18.66 15.70
CA ALA A 44 46.74 -19.24 16.14
C ALA A 44 46.60 -19.14 17.67
N PHE A 45 45.39 -18.88 18.14
CA PHE A 45 45.06 -18.83 19.56
C PHE A 45 43.87 -19.74 19.85
N THR A 46 44.05 -20.70 20.77
CA THR A 46 42.99 -21.55 21.31
C THR A 46 42.57 -21.00 22.67
N TYR A 47 41.30 -20.63 22.77
CA TYR A 47 40.72 -20.07 23.99
C TYR A 47 40.15 -21.17 24.89
N SER A 48 40.06 -20.87 26.18
CA SER A 48 39.62 -21.83 27.20
C SER A 48 38.12 -22.16 27.11
N ASP A 49 37.33 -21.30 26.47
CA ASP A 49 35.91 -21.51 26.16
C ASP A 49 35.68 -22.40 24.93
N GLY A 50 36.75 -22.81 24.24
CA GLY A 50 36.68 -23.58 22.99
C GLY A 50 36.68 -22.73 21.72
N SER A 51 36.69 -21.40 21.84
CA SER A 51 36.89 -20.50 20.69
C SER A 51 38.30 -20.67 20.11
N TYR A 52 38.46 -20.34 18.84
CA TYR A 52 39.73 -20.47 18.11
C TYR A 52 39.91 -19.30 17.14
N TYR A 53 41.08 -18.67 17.15
CA TYR A 53 41.48 -17.68 16.16
C TYR A 53 42.71 -18.17 15.40
N GLU A 54 42.77 -17.89 14.10
CA GLU A 54 43.98 -17.94 13.29
C GLU A 54 44.08 -16.73 12.39
N GLY A 55 45.24 -16.11 12.33
CA GLY A 55 45.45 -14.97 11.46
C GLY A 55 46.59 -14.07 11.91
N GLU A 56 46.49 -12.82 11.50
CA GLU A 56 47.49 -11.80 11.74
C GLU A 56 47.35 -11.18 13.16
N TRP A 57 48.49 -10.82 13.74
CA TRP A 57 48.66 -10.23 15.06
C TRP A 57 49.64 -9.06 15.00
N ILE A 58 49.35 -8.00 15.74
CA ILE A 58 50.27 -6.88 15.96
C ILE A 58 50.23 -6.54 17.45
N ASN A 59 51.37 -6.69 18.13
CA ASN A 59 51.56 -6.26 19.53
C ASN A 59 50.48 -6.81 20.48
N ASP A 60 50.27 -8.12 20.46
CA ASP A 60 49.27 -8.86 21.25
C ASP A 60 47.81 -8.72 20.81
N GLN A 61 47.53 -7.85 19.84
CA GLN A 61 46.19 -7.61 19.30
C GLN A 61 45.98 -8.30 17.96
N ILE A 62 44.80 -8.87 17.76
CA ILE A 62 44.36 -9.38 16.46
C ILE A 62 44.22 -8.19 15.49
N ASN A 63 44.89 -8.26 14.35
CA ASN A 63 44.93 -7.19 13.35
C ASN A 63 45.09 -7.81 11.96
N GLY A 64 44.69 -7.12 10.90
CA GLY A 64 44.83 -7.66 9.54
C GLY A 64 43.77 -8.73 9.26
N LYS A 65 44.11 -9.80 8.53
CA LYS A 65 43.14 -10.85 8.17
C LYS A 65 43.21 -12.04 9.12
N GLY A 66 42.05 -12.61 9.42
CA GLY A 66 41.97 -13.81 10.24
C GLY A 66 40.60 -14.47 10.25
N THR A 67 40.59 -15.71 10.73
CA THR A 67 39.40 -16.52 10.97
C THR A 67 39.22 -16.68 12.48
N PHE A 68 38.01 -16.40 12.97
CA PHE A 68 37.63 -16.67 14.35
C PHE A 68 36.44 -17.63 14.36
N LEU A 69 36.61 -18.79 14.99
CA LEU A 69 35.55 -19.73 15.32
C LEU A 69 35.15 -19.52 16.78
N TYR A 70 33.93 -19.06 17.00
CA TYR A 70 33.38 -18.82 18.33
C TYR A 70 32.88 -20.12 18.95
N ALA A 71 32.95 -20.23 20.28
CA ALA A 71 32.42 -21.38 21.03
C ALA A 71 30.91 -21.64 20.79
N ASN A 72 30.15 -20.61 20.40
CA ASN A 72 28.74 -20.73 20.03
C ASN A 72 28.51 -21.31 18.61
N GLY A 73 29.58 -21.59 17.86
CA GLY A 73 29.52 -22.12 16.49
C GLY A 73 29.55 -21.07 15.38
N ASN A 74 29.44 -19.77 15.71
CA ASN A 74 29.60 -18.72 14.71
C ASN A 74 31.04 -18.70 14.20
N ARG A 75 31.25 -18.28 12.96
CA ARG A 75 32.58 -18.19 12.35
C ARG A 75 32.71 -16.88 11.57
N TYR A 76 33.67 -16.06 11.93
CA TYR A 76 34.04 -14.87 11.17
C TYR A 76 35.30 -15.13 10.34
N VAL A 77 35.30 -14.67 9.09
CA VAL A 77 36.48 -14.66 8.21
C VAL A 77 36.59 -13.27 7.61
N GLY A 78 37.62 -12.52 7.96
CA GLY A 78 37.75 -11.17 7.44
C GLY A 78 38.82 -10.34 8.12
N GLU A 79 38.64 -9.03 7.98
CA GLU A 79 39.55 -8.02 8.50
C GLU A 79 39.28 -7.70 9.99
N TRP A 80 40.35 -7.34 10.67
CA TRP A 80 40.38 -6.99 12.09
C TRP A 80 41.27 -5.76 12.30
N ALA A 81 40.88 -4.91 13.24
CA ALA A 81 41.68 -3.79 13.72
C ALA A 81 41.60 -3.73 15.25
N ASP A 82 42.76 -3.74 15.92
CA ASP A 82 42.87 -3.64 17.38
C ASP A 82 42.00 -4.64 18.15
N SER A 83 41.94 -5.88 17.66
CA SER A 83 41.12 -7.00 18.16
C SER A 83 39.61 -6.84 18.00
N VAL A 84 39.17 -5.92 17.15
CA VAL A 84 37.77 -5.70 16.79
C VAL A 84 37.57 -6.02 15.30
N ILE A 85 36.47 -6.70 14.98
CA ILE A 85 36.05 -6.93 13.59
C ILE A 85 35.84 -5.58 12.91
N SER A 86 36.49 -5.35 11.78
CA SER A 86 36.47 -4.08 11.06
C SER A 86 36.87 -4.27 9.61
N GLY A 87 36.30 -3.52 8.68
CA GLY A 87 36.58 -3.66 7.24
C GLY A 87 35.72 -4.75 6.61
N ARG A 88 36.23 -5.45 5.59
CA ARG A 88 35.45 -6.48 4.87
C ARG A 88 35.57 -7.85 5.53
N GLY A 89 34.45 -8.57 5.62
CA GLY A 89 34.44 -9.92 6.15
C GLY A 89 33.15 -10.69 5.87
N VAL A 90 33.19 -11.97 6.20
CA VAL A 90 32.04 -12.88 6.13
C VAL A 90 31.82 -13.49 7.51
N LEU A 91 30.63 -13.27 8.06
CA LEU A 91 30.18 -13.88 9.31
C LEU A 91 29.17 -15.00 8.98
N TYR A 92 29.52 -16.21 9.37
CA TYR A 92 28.66 -17.38 9.32
C TYR A 92 28.06 -17.59 10.71
N TYR A 93 26.75 -17.64 10.81
CA TYR A 93 26.05 -17.89 12.06
C TYR A 93 25.78 -19.38 12.22
N SER A 94 25.69 -19.83 13.47
CA SER A 94 25.45 -21.24 13.83
C SER A 94 24.06 -21.76 13.45
N ASP A 95 23.09 -20.86 13.24
CA ASP A 95 21.75 -21.16 12.73
C ASP A 95 21.71 -21.36 11.20
N GLY A 96 22.79 -21.03 10.49
CA GLY A 96 22.89 -21.13 9.04
C GLY A 96 22.85 -19.78 8.32
N ASP A 97 22.56 -18.69 9.03
CA ASP A 97 22.59 -17.35 8.44
C ASP A 97 24.01 -16.96 8.03
N ARG A 98 24.13 -16.04 7.08
CA ARG A 98 25.41 -15.52 6.60
C ARG A 98 25.31 -14.05 6.26
N TYR A 99 26.25 -13.27 6.81
CA TYR A 99 26.51 -11.91 6.35
C TYR A 99 27.84 -11.84 5.59
N ASP A 100 27.85 -11.21 4.43
CA ASP A 100 29.03 -10.92 3.62
C ASP A 100 29.05 -9.42 3.31
N GLY A 101 29.95 -8.66 3.93
CA GLY A 101 29.90 -7.21 3.84
C GLY A 101 30.93 -6.47 4.67
N GLU A 102 30.63 -5.21 4.89
CA GLU A 102 31.45 -4.27 5.64
C GLU A 102 31.09 -4.28 7.14
N PHE A 103 32.11 -4.14 7.97
CA PHE A 103 32.01 -4.07 9.41
C PHE A 103 32.71 -2.82 9.94
N LYS A 104 32.12 -2.24 11.00
CA LYS A 104 32.73 -1.16 11.77
C LYS A 104 32.47 -1.40 13.25
N GLU A 105 33.53 -1.41 14.04
CA GLU A 105 33.45 -1.63 15.51
C GLU A 105 32.67 -2.91 15.87
N GLY A 106 32.89 -3.98 15.10
CA GLY A 106 32.24 -5.28 15.32
C GLY A 106 30.80 -5.40 14.83
N ARG A 107 30.25 -4.36 14.19
CA ARG A 107 28.86 -4.31 13.72
C ARG A 107 28.80 -4.23 12.20
N MET A 108 27.76 -4.81 11.59
CA MET A 108 27.48 -4.68 10.16
C MET A 108 27.25 -3.20 9.85
N ASN A 109 28.04 -2.64 8.95
CA ASN A 109 28.03 -1.21 8.66
C ASN A 109 28.59 -0.97 7.26
N GLY A 110 27.87 -0.23 6.41
CA GLY A 110 28.19 -0.11 4.98
C GLY A 110 27.44 -1.13 4.14
N GLU A 111 27.96 -1.50 2.98
CA GLU A 111 27.28 -2.40 2.05
C GLU A 111 27.50 -3.88 2.41
N GLY A 112 26.45 -4.69 2.31
CA GLY A 112 26.53 -6.13 2.53
C GLY A 112 25.36 -6.93 1.99
N ILE A 113 25.53 -8.25 2.04
CA ILE A 113 24.53 -9.24 1.69
C ILE A 113 24.29 -10.09 2.93
N TYR A 114 23.04 -10.12 3.39
CA TYR A 114 22.59 -11.03 4.43
C TYR A 114 21.74 -12.12 3.80
N CYS A 115 22.18 -13.36 3.90
CA CYS A 115 21.44 -14.54 3.48
C CYS A 115 20.94 -15.25 4.74
N TYR A 116 19.62 -15.44 4.82
CA TYR A 116 19.01 -16.18 5.90
C TYR A 116 18.98 -17.68 5.59
N ALA A 117 19.03 -18.53 6.61
CA ALA A 117 19.05 -19.98 6.48
C ALA A 117 17.80 -20.52 5.76
N GLU A 118 16.65 -19.87 5.94
CA GLU A 118 15.39 -20.18 5.26
C GLU A 118 15.38 -19.81 3.76
N GLY A 119 16.37 -19.04 3.29
CA GLY A 119 16.56 -18.69 1.89
C GLY A 119 16.29 -17.22 1.56
N ASP A 120 15.68 -16.46 2.48
CA ASP A 120 15.50 -15.01 2.31
C ASP A 120 16.85 -14.32 2.15
N ARG A 121 16.86 -13.18 1.46
CA ARG A 121 18.10 -12.45 1.17
C ARG A 121 17.89 -10.96 1.16
N TYR A 122 18.70 -10.26 1.94
CA TYR A 122 18.85 -8.80 1.85
C TYR A 122 20.18 -8.43 1.20
N GLU A 123 20.16 -7.45 0.30
CA GLU A 123 21.33 -6.85 -0.32
C GLU A 123 21.20 -5.32 -0.27
N GLY A 124 22.12 -4.64 0.41
CA GLY A 124 22.10 -3.18 0.54
C GLY A 124 22.89 -2.68 1.73
N SER A 125 22.60 -1.45 2.14
CA SER A 125 23.36 -0.80 3.21
C SER A 125 22.89 -1.22 4.61
N PHE A 126 23.82 -1.14 5.55
CA PHE A 126 23.65 -1.41 6.97
C PHE A 126 24.23 -0.27 7.81
N VAL A 127 23.59 0.01 8.95
CA VAL A 127 24.12 0.89 10.00
C VAL A 127 23.83 0.22 11.34
N ASP A 128 24.89 -0.05 12.10
CA ASP A 128 24.82 -0.64 13.44
C ASP A 128 23.92 -1.88 13.49
N ASP A 129 24.25 -2.86 12.65
CA ASP A 129 23.54 -4.14 12.50
C ASP A 129 22.13 -4.07 11.90
N GLN A 130 21.66 -2.89 11.52
CA GLN A 130 20.31 -2.69 10.96
C GLN A 130 20.38 -2.34 9.48
N ARG A 131 19.46 -2.91 8.70
CA ARG A 131 19.22 -2.50 7.31
C ARG A 131 18.90 -1.00 7.27
N HIS A 132 19.56 -0.29 6.39
CA HIS A 132 19.47 1.16 6.27
C HIS A 132 19.74 1.60 4.83
N GLY A 133 19.35 2.83 4.47
CA GLY A 133 19.67 3.39 3.15
C GLY A 133 18.95 2.63 2.04
N LYS A 134 19.63 2.32 0.93
CA LYS A 134 19.03 1.58 -0.17
C LYS A 134 19.28 0.08 -0.01
N GLY A 135 18.27 -0.73 -0.32
CA GLY A 135 18.42 -2.17 -0.28
C GLY A 135 17.28 -2.93 -0.93
N ILE A 136 17.56 -4.19 -1.24
CA ILE A 136 16.65 -5.14 -1.84
C ILE A 136 16.46 -6.29 -0.86
N MET A 137 15.21 -6.57 -0.49
CA MET A 137 14.84 -7.79 0.21
C MET A 137 14.12 -8.73 -0.76
N SER A 138 14.61 -9.95 -0.88
CA SER A 138 14.00 -11.03 -1.67
C SER A 138 13.57 -12.14 -0.74
N TYR A 139 12.28 -12.47 -0.77
CA TYR A 139 11.69 -13.53 0.02
C TYR A 139 11.63 -14.82 -0.80
N ALA A 140 12.19 -15.89 -0.27
CA ALA A 140 12.27 -17.18 -0.95
C ALA A 140 10.90 -17.89 -0.92
N GLY A 141 10.48 -18.39 -2.07
CA GLY A 141 9.38 -19.31 -2.25
C GLY A 141 9.84 -20.76 -2.42
N GLU A 142 8.91 -21.64 -2.76
CA GLU A 142 9.22 -23.05 -3.03
C GLU A 142 10.28 -23.19 -4.13
N ASN A 143 11.17 -24.18 -3.96
CA ASN A 143 12.25 -24.51 -4.87
C ASN A 143 13.22 -23.34 -5.20
N GLY A 144 13.32 -22.34 -4.31
CA GLY A 144 14.20 -21.19 -4.48
C GLY A 144 13.69 -20.14 -5.48
N SER A 145 12.39 -20.17 -5.80
CA SER A 145 11.74 -19.07 -6.52
C SER A 145 11.69 -17.80 -5.65
N ILE A 146 11.63 -16.61 -6.25
CA ILE A 146 11.36 -15.39 -5.47
C ILE A 146 9.85 -15.22 -5.41
N PHE A 147 9.28 -15.25 -4.20
CA PHE A 147 7.84 -15.13 -3.99
C PHE A 147 7.42 -13.68 -3.74
N GLU A 148 8.23 -12.92 -2.97
CA GLU A 148 8.03 -11.49 -2.74
C GLU A 148 9.36 -10.75 -2.87
N ARG A 149 9.31 -9.47 -3.24
CA ARG A 149 10.51 -8.63 -3.36
C ARG A 149 10.21 -7.19 -3.03
N TYR A 150 10.99 -6.61 -2.12
CA TYR A 150 11.04 -5.17 -1.90
C TYR A 150 12.35 -4.59 -2.40
N GLU A 151 12.29 -3.44 -3.06
CA GLU A 151 13.43 -2.63 -3.46
C GLU A 151 13.14 -1.18 -3.12
N GLY A 152 13.92 -0.58 -2.22
CA GLY A 152 13.63 0.78 -1.76
C GLY A 152 14.51 1.27 -0.63
N ASP A 153 14.02 2.32 0.03
CA ASP A 153 14.64 2.90 1.21
C ASP A 153 14.36 2.07 2.48
N TRP A 154 15.35 2.01 3.35
CA TRP A 154 15.32 1.31 4.62
C TRP A 154 15.76 2.24 5.74
N ALA A 155 15.07 2.18 6.87
CA ALA A 155 15.49 2.85 8.10
C ALA A 155 15.17 1.96 9.29
N PHE A 156 16.14 1.82 10.20
CA PHE A 156 16.01 1.01 11.41
C PHE A 156 15.46 -0.40 11.17
N GLY A 157 15.93 -1.06 10.09
CA GLY A 157 15.49 -2.41 9.74
C GLY A 157 14.11 -2.51 9.08
N LYS A 158 13.43 -1.39 8.78
CA LYS A 158 12.09 -1.37 8.15
C LYS A 158 12.10 -0.68 6.79
N MET A 159 11.14 -1.04 5.95
CA MET A 159 10.86 -0.30 4.71
C MET A 159 10.37 1.11 5.06
N GLU A 160 11.01 2.12 4.49
CA GLU A 160 10.78 3.55 4.73
C GLU A 160 10.89 4.27 3.38
N GLY A 161 10.57 5.57 3.30
CA GLY A 161 10.87 6.38 2.12
C GLY A 161 10.22 5.87 0.83
N ILE A 162 10.97 5.81 -0.27
CA ILE A 162 10.44 5.38 -1.58
C ILE A 162 10.84 3.93 -1.85
N GLY A 163 9.88 3.11 -2.25
CA GLY A 163 10.14 1.72 -2.58
C GLY A 163 9.09 1.07 -3.47
N LYS A 164 9.50 -0.04 -4.07
CA LYS A 164 8.68 -0.92 -4.89
C LYS A 164 8.60 -2.29 -4.24
N TYR A 165 7.38 -2.80 -4.09
CA TYR A 165 7.10 -4.12 -3.55
C TYR A 165 6.34 -4.95 -4.59
N LEU A 166 6.89 -6.12 -4.93
CA LEU A 166 6.22 -7.19 -5.66
C LEU A 166 5.70 -8.19 -4.64
N TYR A 167 4.38 -8.32 -4.56
CA TYR A 167 3.72 -9.26 -3.67
C TYR A 167 3.61 -10.64 -4.30
N SER A 168 3.34 -11.61 -3.44
CA SER A 168 3.17 -13.03 -3.77
C SER A 168 2.04 -13.33 -4.75
N ASP A 169 0.97 -12.53 -4.71
CA ASP A 169 -0.13 -12.61 -5.67
C ASP A 169 0.20 -11.98 -7.04
N GLY A 170 1.40 -11.41 -7.19
CA GLY A 170 1.84 -10.68 -8.39
C GLY A 170 1.35 -9.23 -8.45
N SER A 171 0.66 -8.74 -7.43
CA SER A 171 0.39 -7.31 -7.29
C SER A 171 1.68 -6.53 -7.03
N ILE A 172 1.68 -5.25 -7.37
CA ILE A 172 2.84 -4.39 -7.25
C ILE A 172 2.42 -3.08 -6.61
N TYR A 173 3.11 -2.66 -5.56
CA TYR A 173 3.07 -1.29 -5.06
C TYR A 173 4.36 -0.56 -5.38
N GLU A 174 4.25 0.67 -5.88
CA GLU A 174 5.35 1.60 -6.12
C GLU A 174 4.97 2.92 -5.46
N GLY A 175 5.67 3.33 -4.40
CA GLY A 175 5.30 4.54 -3.68
C GLY A 175 6.06 4.77 -2.38
N GLU A 176 5.47 5.63 -1.55
CA GLU A 176 5.99 5.98 -0.24
C GLU A 176 5.69 4.87 0.81
N TRP A 177 6.63 4.68 1.73
CA TRP A 177 6.62 3.71 2.81
C TRP A 177 6.96 4.39 4.14
N LYS A 178 6.31 3.94 5.20
CA LYS A 178 6.61 4.37 6.57
C LYS A 178 6.41 3.23 7.54
N ASP A 179 7.40 2.95 8.38
CA ASP A 179 7.33 1.90 9.39
C ASP A 179 6.94 0.52 8.81
N GLY A 180 7.37 0.22 7.58
CA GLY A 180 7.04 -1.05 6.92
C GLY A 180 5.67 -1.09 6.24
N LYS A 181 4.95 0.04 6.14
CA LYS A 181 3.60 0.12 5.57
C LYS A 181 3.51 1.12 4.41
N MET A 182 2.60 0.88 3.47
CA MET A 182 2.27 1.86 2.44
C MET A 182 1.70 3.12 3.10
N ASN A 183 2.28 4.27 2.79
CA ASN A 183 1.93 5.56 3.38
C ASN A 183 2.24 6.67 2.39
N GLY A 184 1.51 7.78 2.35
CA GLY A 184 1.78 8.84 1.37
C GLY A 184 1.28 8.50 -0.04
N GLN A 185 1.93 8.99 -1.08
CA GLN A 185 1.52 8.75 -2.48
C GLN A 185 2.05 7.41 -3.00
N GLY A 186 1.23 6.70 -3.77
CA GLY A 186 1.66 5.48 -4.42
C GLY A 186 0.75 4.98 -5.54
N LEU A 187 1.30 4.05 -6.31
CA LEU A 187 0.64 3.31 -7.38
C LEU A 187 0.58 1.83 -7.01
N TYR A 188 -0.64 1.32 -6.85
CA TYR A 188 -0.90 -0.09 -6.61
C TYR A 188 -1.53 -0.75 -7.85
N LYS A 189 -0.82 -1.70 -8.45
CA LYS A 189 -1.26 -2.53 -9.58
C LYS A 189 -1.71 -3.86 -9.02
N PHE A 190 -3.01 -4.14 -9.10
CA PHE A 190 -3.60 -5.37 -8.58
C PHE A 190 -3.40 -6.53 -9.57
N GLN A 191 -3.33 -7.77 -9.08
CA GLN A 191 -3.24 -8.97 -9.91
C GLN A 191 -4.39 -9.07 -10.93
N ASN A 192 -5.59 -8.65 -10.54
CA ASN A 192 -6.78 -8.66 -11.40
C ASN A 192 -6.78 -7.59 -12.51
N GLY A 193 -5.72 -6.80 -12.63
CA GLY A 193 -5.57 -5.74 -13.64
C GLY A 193 -6.08 -4.36 -13.20
N ASN A 194 -6.74 -4.25 -12.04
CA ASN A 194 -7.11 -2.95 -11.47
C ASN A 194 -5.84 -2.15 -11.13
N ARG A 195 -5.97 -0.82 -11.05
CA ARG A 195 -4.87 0.10 -10.72
C ARG A 195 -5.38 1.24 -9.85
N TYR A 196 -4.79 1.42 -8.68
CA TYR A 196 -5.04 2.57 -7.82
C TYR A 196 -3.82 3.49 -7.81
N GLU A 197 -4.03 4.78 -8.01
CA GLU A 197 -3.02 5.82 -7.87
C GLU A 197 -3.55 6.88 -6.92
N GLY A 198 -2.85 7.12 -5.81
CA GLY A 198 -3.28 8.12 -4.83
C GLY A 198 -2.67 7.89 -3.45
N GLU A 199 -3.33 8.47 -2.45
CA GLU A 199 -2.84 8.46 -1.08
C GLU A 199 -3.12 7.13 -0.36
N PHE A 200 -2.18 6.76 0.52
CA PHE A 200 -2.23 5.62 1.43
C PHE A 200 -1.95 6.07 2.86
N VAL A 201 -2.61 5.44 3.83
CA VAL A 201 -2.31 5.56 5.25
C VAL A 201 -2.39 4.18 5.88
N ASN A 202 -1.27 3.68 6.38
CA ASN A 202 -1.17 2.37 7.04
C ASN A 202 -1.76 1.24 6.19
N ASP A 203 -1.28 1.09 4.95
CA ASP A 203 -1.70 0.08 3.97
C ASP A 203 -3.10 0.27 3.36
N GLN A 204 -3.84 1.31 3.76
CA GLN A 204 -5.20 1.57 3.29
C GLN A 204 -5.24 2.77 2.36
N LYS A 205 -6.01 2.67 1.26
CA LYS A 205 -6.31 3.83 0.41
C LYS A 205 -7.01 4.90 1.23
N HIS A 206 -6.51 6.13 1.13
CA HIS A 206 -6.99 7.28 1.86
C HIS A 206 -6.93 8.53 0.99
N GLY A 207 -7.38 9.69 1.49
CA GLY A 207 -7.13 10.98 0.85
C GLY A 207 -7.76 11.08 -0.53
N LYS A 208 -7.00 11.56 -1.53
CA LYS A 208 -7.41 11.59 -2.93
C LYS A 208 -6.76 10.44 -3.71
N GLY A 209 -7.51 9.87 -4.65
CA GLY A 209 -6.98 8.83 -5.53
C GLY A 209 -7.91 8.43 -6.67
N ILE A 210 -7.33 7.76 -7.65
CA ILE A 210 -7.97 7.27 -8.86
C ILE A 210 -7.85 5.74 -8.88
N LEU A 211 -8.97 5.03 -8.89
CA LEU A 211 -9.05 3.60 -9.14
C LEU A 211 -9.56 3.34 -10.55
N ARG A 212 -8.73 2.75 -11.39
CA ARG A 212 -9.07 2.24 -12.71
C ARG A 212 -9.29 0.75 -12.62
N TYR A 213 -10.48 0.30 -12.97
CA TYR A 213 -10.84 -1.11 -12.97
C TYR A 213 -10.49 -1.75 -14.32
N ALA A 214 -10.18 -3.04 -14.30
CA ALA A 214 -9.87 -3.80 -15.51
C ALA A 214 -11.04 -3.85 -16.52
N ASN A 215 -12.29 -3.69 -16.03
CA ASN A 215 -13.49 -3.60 -16.88
C ASN A 215 -13.65 -2.23 -17.57
N GLY A 216 -12.74 -1.28 -17.35
CA GLY A 216 -12.79 0.08 -17.92
C GLY A 216 -13.47 1.12 -17.04
N GLU A 217 -14.06 0.74 -15.91
CA GLU A 217 -14.61 1.70 -14.94
C GLU A 217 -13.51 2.52 -14.29
N VAL A 218 -13.84 3.76 -13.95
CA VAL A 218 -12.90 4.67 -13.28
C VAL A 218 -13.62 5.38 -12.15
N TYR A 219 -13.10 5.24 -10.94
CA TYR A 219 -13.44 6.11 -9.81
C TYR A 219 -12.30 7.09 -9.57
N GLU A 220 -12.62 8.38 -9.47
CA GLU A 220 -11.70 9.44 -9.10
C GLU A 220 -12.34 10.26 -7.99
N GLY A 221 -11.71 10.35 -6.82
CA GLY A 221 -12.31 11.09 -5.72
C GLY A 221 -11.62 10.89 -4.39
N SER A 222 -12.36 11.20 -3.33
CA SER A 222 -11.89 10.98 -1.97
C SER A 222 -12.06 9.52 -1.51
N TRP A 223 -11.14 9.09 -0.66
CA TRP A 223 -11.04 7.74 -0.09
C TRP A 223 -10.89 7.82 1.42
N LYS A 224 -11.48 6.86 2.11
CA LYS A 224 -11.32 6.65 3.54
C LYS A 224 -11.35 5.16 3.83
N THR A 225 -10.28 4.65 4.43
CA THR A 225 -10.15 3.24 4.85
C THR A 225 -10.59 2.28 3.73
N ASP A 226 -9.91 2.37 2.59
CA ASP A 226 -10.14 1.56 1.39
C ASP A 226 -11.44 1.76 0.61
N LYS A 227 -12.30 2.69 1.03
CA LYS A 227 -13.61 2.92 0.41
C LYS A 227 -13.72 4.33 -0.17
N PRO A 228 -14.39 4.50 -1.34
CA PRO A 228 -14.87 5.80 -1.79
C PRO A 228 -15.66 6.52 -0.69
N HIS A 229 -15.30 7.77 -0.43
CA HIS A 229 -15.90 8.59 0.61
C HIS A 229 -15.79 10.07 0.26
N GLY A 230 -16.78 10.89 0.60
CA GLY A 230 -16.82 12.30 0.20
C GLY A 230 -17.05 12.48 -1.31
N MET A 231 -16.61 13.60 -1.87
CA MET A 231 -16.86 13.90 -3.30
C MET A 231 -16.01 13.03 -4.23
N GLY A 232 -16.64 12.51 -5.29
CA GLY A 232 -15.98 11.73 -6.33
C GLY A 232 -16.76 11.68 -7.64
N THR A 233 -16.11 11.15 -8.65
CA THR A 233 -16.64 10.86 -9.99
C THR A 233 -16.48 9.38 -10.25
N LEU A 234 -17.57 8.70 -10.59
CA LEU A 234 -17.57 7.31 -11.06
C LEU A 234 -18.00 7.30 -12.52
N THR A 235 -17.08 6.90 -13.40
CA THR A 235 -17.35 6.66 -14.82
C THR A 235 -17.52 5.17 -15.03
N TYR A 236 -18.71 4.76 -15.48
CA TYR A 236 -19.03 3.36 -15.72
C TYR A 236 -18.50 2.90 -17.08
N SER A 237 -18.21 1.62 -17.20
CA SER A 237 -17.67 0.98 -18.42
C SER A 237 -18.57 1.18 -19.65
N HIS A 238 -19.87 1.38 -19.43
CA HIS A 238 -20.88 1.53 -20.47
C HIS A 238 -21.19 2.98 -20.83
N GLY A 239 -20.54 3.96 -20.18
CA GLY A 239 -20.64 5.39 -20.51
C GLY A 239 -21.46 6.23 -19.53
N ASP A 240 -22.20 5.61 -18.60
CA ASP A 240 -22.84 6.35 -17.50
C ASP A 240 -21.78 7.04 -16.65
N LYS A 241 -22.12 8.18 -16.05
CA LYS A 241 -21.20 8.96 -15.22
C LYS A 241 -21.93 9.57 -14.04
N TYR A 242 -21.49 9.21 -12.83
CA TYR A 242 -21.93 9.83 -11.59
C TYR A 242 -20.88 10.82 -11.08
N VAL A 243 -21.32 12.00 -10.64
CA VAL A 243 -20.51 12.99 -9.93
C VAL A 243 -21.26 13.41 -8.68
N GLY A 244 -20.71 13.16 -7.50
CA GLY A 244 -21.41 13.46 -6.26
C GLY A 244 -20.71 12.93 -5.02
N GLU A 245 -21.44 12.91 -3.91
CA GLU A 245 -20.95 12.43 -2.63
C GLU A 245 -21.04 10.89 -2.52
N PHE A 246 -20.06 10.30 -1.86
CA PHE A 246 -19.99 8.89 -1.52
C PHE A 246 -19.86 8.69 -0.01
N VAL A 247 -20.53 7.66 0.52
CA VAL A 247 -20.34 7.20 1.89
C VAL A 247 -20.19 5.69 1.87
N ASN A 248 -19.04 5.18 2.34
CA ASN A 248 -18.74 3.74 2.40
C ASN A 248 -18.94 3.04 1.05
N ALA A 249 -18.39 3.61 -0.03
CA ALA A 249 -18.50 3.12 -1.40
C ALA A 249 -19.87 3.25 -2.07
N LYS A 250 -20.85 3.92 -1.44
CA LYS A 250 -22.19 4.12 -2.01
C LYS A 250 -22.46 5.58 -2.34
N LYS A 251 -23.16 5.85 -3.45
CA LYS A 251 -23.67 7.19 -3.78
C LYS A 251 -24.57 7.68 -2.64
N HIS A 252 -24.35 8.91 -2.21
CA HIS A 252 -25.01 9.50 -1.06
C HIS A 252 -25.08 11.02 -1.23
N GLY A 253 -25.91 11.70 -0.43
CA GLY A 253 -25.96 13.16 -0.43
C GLY A 253 -26.37 13.72 -1.80
N LYS A 254 -25.77 14.83 -2.21
CA LYS A 254 -26.07 15.44 -3.52
C LYS A 254 -25.19 14.86 -4.63
N GLY A 255 -25.78 14.61 -5.79
CA GLY A 255 -25.02 14.18 -6.96
C GLY A 255 -25.83 14.13 -8.25
N SER A 256 -25.10 14.14 -9.36
CA SER A 256 -25.63 14.06 -10.72
C SER A 256 -25.19 12.76 -11.39
N LEU A 257 -26.14 12.03 -11.99
CA LEU A 257 -25.90 10.85 -12.83
C LEU A 257 -26.33 11.17 -14.25
N VAL A 258 -25.35 11.20 -15.15
CA VAL A 258 -25.57 11.27 -16.60
C VAL A 258 -25.58 9.85 -17.13
N TYR A 259 -26.70 9.44 -17.71
CA TYR A 259 -26.85 8.15 -18.35
C TYR A 259 -26.35 8.21 -19.79
N ARG A 260 -25.86 7.09 -20.32
CA ARG A 260 -25.37 6.97 -21.70
C ARG A 260 -26.41 7.37 -22.73
N ASN A 261 -27.70 7.15 -22.46
CA ASN A 261 -28.79 7.53 -23.36
C ASN A 261 -29.03 9.05 -23.41
N GLY A 262 -28.35 9.84 -22.58
CA GLY A 262 -28.50 11.29 -22.47
C GLY A 262 -29.46 11.75 -21.37
N ASP A 263 -30.11 10.83 -20.65
CA ASP A 263 -30.88 11.19 -19.47
C ASP A 263 -29.94 11.69 -18.36
N ILE A 264 -30.43 12.60 -17.53
CA ILE A 264 -29.66 13.19 -16.43
C ILE A 264 -30.54 13.20 -15.18
N TYR A 265 -30.06 12.60 -14.10
CA TYR A 265 -30.63 12.79 -12.77
C TYR A 265 -29.71 13.70 -11.96
N ASP A 266 -30.20 14.82 -11.45
CA ASP A 266 -29.50 15.68 -10.48
C ASP A 266 -30.36 15.79 -9.22
N GLY A 267 -29.84 15.31 -8.08
CA GLY A 267 -30.61 15.34 -6.85
C GLY A 267 -29.96 14.65 -5.66
N GLU A 268 -30.79 14.32 -4.69
CA GLU A 268 -30.38 13.62 -3.48
C GLU A 268 -30.31 12.09 -3.68
N TRP A 269 -29.32 11.49 -3.04
CA TRP A 269 -28.98 10.08 -3.10
C TRP A 269 -28.84 9.49 -1.69
N LYS A 270 -29.25 8.24 -1.53
CA LYS A 270 -29.06 7.47 -0.32
C LYS A 270 -28.79 6.01 -0.66
N ASN A 271 -27.60 5.53 -0.33
CA ASN A 271 -27.20 4.14 -0.48
C ASN A 271 -27.39 3.63 -1.92
N ASP A 272 -26.91 4.40 -2.89
CA ASP A 272 -27.00 4.12 -4.34
C ASP A 272 -28.34 4.40 -5.02
N HIS A 273 -29.37 4.80 -4.25
CA HIS A 273 -30.71 5.11 -4.76
C HIS A 273 -31.00 6.61 -4.76
N ALA A 274 -31.74 7.10 -5.76
CA ALA A 274 -32.35 8.42 -5.73
C ALA A 274 -33.35 8.49 -4.56
N ASN A 275 -33.12 9.42 -3.64
CA ASN A 275 -33.88 9.51 -2.40
C ASN A 275 -33.84 10.95 -1.88
N GLY A 276 -34.98 11.63 -1.82
CA GLY A 276 -35.09 13.07 -1.59
C GLY A 276 -35.45 13.84 -2.87
N TYR A 277 -35.22 15.16 -2.89
CA TYR A 277 -35.57 16.00 -4.04
C TYR A 277 -34.58 15.81 -5.20
N GLY A 278 -35.08 15.81 -6.43
CA GLY A 278 -34.24 15.76 -7.63
C GLY A 278 -34.97 16.14 -8.92
N VAL A 279 -34.18 16.36 -9.96
CA VAL A 279 -34.62 16.63 -11.33
C VAL A 279 -34.09 15.52 -12.23
N LEU A 280 -35.00 14.85 -12.93
CA LEU A 280 -34.71 13.84 -13.95
C LEU A 280 -35.07 14.41 -15.32
N GLU A 281 -34.06 14.82 -16.08
CA GLU A 281 -34.17 15.25 -17.47
C GLU A 281 -34.00 14.05 -18.39
N TYR A 282 -34.89 13.90 -19.36
CA TYR A 282 -34.84 12.84 -20.34
C TYR A 282 -34.23 13.37 -21.65
N ALA A 283 -33.49 12.53 -22.36
CA ALA A 283 -32.87 12.88 -23.64
C ALA A 283 -33.88 13.33 -24.71
N ASN A 284 -35.17 12.97 -24.56
CA ASN A 284 -36.25 13.41 -25.44
C ASN A 284 -36.76 14.84 -25.14
N GLY A 285 -36.18 15.54 -24.16
CA GLY A 285 -36.57 16.90 -23.75
C GLY A 285 -37.65 16.97 -22.67
N SER A 286 -38.21 15.83 -22.24
CA SER A 286 -39.10 15.78 -21.08
C SER A 286 -38.30 15.91 -19.77
N SER A 287 -38.95 16.32 -18.68
CA SER A 287 -38.35 16.31 -17.34
C SER A 287 -39.36 15.98 -16.25
N TYR A 288 -38.84 15.45 -15.13
CA TYR A 288 -39.55 15.28 -13.87
C TYR A 288 -38.78 16.04 -12.79
N GLU A 289 -39.46 16.84 -12.00
CA GLU A 289 -38.89 17.62 -10.91
C GLU A 289 -39.75 17.35 -9.66
N GLY A 290 -39.18 16.71 -8.64
CA GLY A 290 -39.92 16.32 -7.44
C GLY A 290 -39.14 15.38 -6.53
N ASN A 291 -39.83 14.79 -5.54
CA ASN A 291 -39.17 13.87 -4.61
C ASN A 291 -39.07 12.45 -5.18
N PHE A 292 -38.11 11.69 -4.64
CA PHE A 292 -37.87 10.28 -4.89
C PHE A 292 -37.77 9.52 -3.57
N VAL A 293 -38.24 8.27 -3.57
CA VAL A 293 -38.03 7.30 -2.50
C VAL A 293 -37.59 6.00 -3.14
N ASP A 294 -36.33 5.62 -2.91
CA ASP A 294 -35.70 4.42 -3.44
C ASP A 294 -35.92 4.26 -4.96
N ASP A 295 -35.44 5.25 -5.71
CA ASP A 295 -35.55 5.38 -7.18
C ASP A 295 -36.97 5.64 -7.73
N LYS A 296 -38.00 5.66 -6.88
CA LYS A 296 -39.39 5.89 -7.30
C LYS A 296 -39.79 7.34 -7.10
N LYS A 297 -40.35 7.95 -8.15
CA LYS A 297 -41.05 9.25 -8.09
C LYS A 297 -42.08 9.25 -6.97
N HIS A 298 -42.07 10.28 -6.12
CA HIS A 298 -42.88 10.37 -4.92
C HIS A 298 -43.21 11.82 -4.56
N GLY A 299 -44.33 12.05 -3.87
CA GLY A 299 -44.74 13.36 -3.39
C GLY A 299 -45.15 14.32 -4.51
N GLN A 300 -45.17 15.62 -4.21
CA GLN A 300 -45.48 16.66 -5.20
C GLN A 300 -44.39 16.74 -6.26
N ALA A 301 -44.79 16.86 -7.52
CA ALA A 301 -43.88 16.94 -8.66
C ALA A 301 -44.43 17.77 -9.81
N ILE A 302 -43.50 18.30 -10.62
CA ILE A 302 -43.76 18.96 -11.90
C ILE A 302 -43.15 18.09 -12.99
N VAL A 303 -43.94 17.74 -14.00
CA VAL A 303 -43.50 16.98 -15.17
C VAL A 303 -43.69 17.82 -16.40
N ARG A 304 -42.61 18.08 -17.13
CA ARG A 304 -42.65 18.78 -18.42
C ARG A 304 -42.46 17.73 -19.51
N SER A 305 -43.39 17.64 -20.43
CA SER A 305 -43.37 16.66 -21.52
C SER A 305 -42.70 17.27 -22.74
N SER A 306 -42.15 16.43 -23.62
CA SER A 306 -41.45 16.87 -24.83
C SER A 306 -42.33 17.65 -25.83
N ASP A 307 -43.66 17.50 -25.74
CA ASP A 307 -44.64 18.25 -26.52
C ASP A 307 -44.95 19.64 -25.92
N GLY A 308 -44.35 19.99 -24.78
CA GLY A 308 -44.61 21.23 -24.03
C GLY A 308 -45.72 21.13 -22.99
N SER A 309 -46.40 20.00 -22.87
CA SER A 309 -47.43 19.79 -21.85
C SER A 309 -46.80 19.71 -20.44
N ILE A 310 -47.45 20.30 -19.44
CA ILE A 310 -46.98 20.35 -18.05
C ILE A 310 -47.99 19.66 -17.14
N PHE A 311 -47.54 18.72 -16.32
CA PHE A 311 -48.34 18.11 -15.25
C PHE A 311 -47.79 18.51 -13.88
N GLU A 312 -48.63 19.04 -13.01
CA GLU A 312 -48.34 19.34 -11.61
C GLU A 312 -49.24 18.47 -10.74
N GLY A 313 -48.69 17.66 -9.84
CA GLY A 313 -49.49 16.79 -8.99
C GLY A 313 -48.68 15.85 -8.13
N THR A 314 -49.36 14.89 -7.49
CA THR A 314 -48.71 13.96 -6.56
C THR A 314 -48.31 12.66 -7.26
N TYR A 315 -47.19 12.10 -6.84
CA TYR A 315 -46.73 10.77 -7.21
C TYR A 315 -46.66 9.86 -5.98
N GLU A 316 -47.05 8.61 -6.15
CA GLU A 316 -46.85 7.54 -5.18
C GLU A 316 -46.31 6.30 -5.88
N ASN A 317 -45.22 5.72 -5.34
CA ASN A 317 -44.56 4.52 -5.88
C ASN A 317 -44.28 4.59 -7.40
N GLY A 318 -43.90 5.76 -7.90
CA GLY A 318 -43.57 5.97 -9.32
C GLY A 318 -44.75 6.32 -10.22
N ARG A 319 -45.98 6.39 -9.70
CA ARG A 319 -47.20 6.65 -10.48
C ARG A 319 -47.88 7.94 -10.03
N LYS A 320 -48.57 8.62 -10.95
CA LYS A 320 -49.43 9.77 -10.60
C LYS A 320 -50.57 9.28 -9.70
N GLU A 321 -50.80 9.98 -8.60
CA GLU A 321 -51.79 9.63 -7.58
C GLU A 321 -52.41 10.92 -7.02
N GLY A 322 -53.68 10.88 -6.62
CA GLY A 322 -54.37 12.03 -6.03
C GLY A 322 -54.66 13.16 -7.02
N GLU A 323 -54.82 14.38 -6.51
CA GLU A 323 -55.16 15.54 -7.33
C GLU A 323 -53.98 16.02 -8.19
N GLY A 324 -54.29 16.51 -9.39
CA GLY A 324 -53.31 17.08 -10.30
C GLY A 324 -53.89 18.04 -11.33
N VAL A 325 -52.99 18.75 -12.01
CA VAL A 325 -53.28 19.73 -13.05
C VAL A 325 -52.42 19.40 -14.27
N LEU A 326 -53.03 19.15 -15.41
CA LEU A 326 -52.38 18.95 -16.70
C LEU A 326 -52.67 20.13 -17.61
N THR A 327 -51.66 20.92 -17.93
CA THR A 327 -51.69 21.99 -18.93
C THR A 327 -51.14 21.44 -20.25
N LEU A 328 -51.95 21.40 -21.30
CA LEU A 328 -51.56 20.93 -22.62
C LEU A 328 -50.81 22.02 -23.40
N GLN A 329 -50.11 21.63 -24.47
CA GLN A 329 -49.35 22.54 -25.34
C GLN A 329 -50.21 23.72 -25.88
N ASP A 330 -51.49 23.48 -26.17
CA ASP A 330 -52.42 24.49 -26.68
C ASP A 330 -52.92 25.46 -25.59
N GLY A 331 -52.50 25.27 -24.33
CA GLY A 331 -52.93 26.03 -23.16
C GLY A 331 -54.19 25.50 -22.48
N SER A 332 -54.80 24.42 -22.98
CA SER A 332 -55.96 23.79 -22.33
C SER A 332 -55.55 23.15 -21.01
N VAL A 333 -56.39 23.25 -19.99
CA VAL A 333 -56.08 22.76 -18.63
C VAL A 333 -57.07 21.70 -18.21
N TYR A 334 -56.58 20.54 -17.80
CA TYR A 334 -57.34 19.49 -17.13
C TYR A 334 -56.99 19.42 -15.64
N LYS A 335 -57.98 19.52 -14.75
CA LYS A 335 -57.84 19.31 -13.31
C LYS A 335 -58.66 18.10 -12.89
N GLY A 336 -58.06 17.14 -12.20
CA GLY A 336 -58.77 15.91 -11.83
C GLY A 336 -58.04 15.07 -10.79
N VAL A 337 -58.47 13.82 -10.65
CA VAL A 337 -57.86 12.84 -9.76
C VAL A 337 -57.19 11.75 -10.59
N TRP A 338 -55.98 11.38 -10.20
CA TRP A 338 -55.23 10.25 -10.73
C TRP A 338 -55.22 9.12 -9.70
N LYS A 339 -55.32 7.88 -10.19
CA LYS A 339 -55.10 6.67 -9.42
C LYS A 339 -54.31 5.69 -10.26
N ASP A 340 -53.18 5.22 -9.73
CA ASP A 340 -52.27 4.31 -10.45
C ASP A 340 -51.84 4.84 -11.83
N GLY A 341 -51.69 6.16 -11.97
CA GLY A 341 -51.31 6.80 -13.22
C GLY A 341 -52.46 7.05 -14.20
N LEU A 342 -53.67 6.57 -13.91
CA LEU A 342 -54.86 6.76 -14.74
C LEU A 342 -55.74 7.88 -14.18
N ILE A 343 -56.34 8.66 -15.08
CA ILE A 343 -57.37 9.61 -14.69
C ILE A 343 -58.60 8.83 -14.22
N VAL A 344 -59.11 9.17 -13.04
CA VAL A 344 -60.32 8.56 -12.46
C VAL A 344 -61.29 9.62 -11.95
N GLY A 345 -62.58 9.30 -11.95
CA GLY A 345 -63.62 10.20 -11.46
C GLY A 345 -63.97 11.34 -12.41
N MET A 346 -64.61 12.38 -11.86
CA MET A 346 -64.92 13.61 -12.60
C MET A 346 -63.75 14.59 -12.51
N GLY A 347 -63.49 15.32 -13.60
CA GLY A 347 -62.50 16.40 -13.66
C GLY A 347 -63.04 17.62 -14.39
N TYR A 348 -62.33 18.73 -14.25
CA TYR A 348 -62.63 19.99 -14.94
C TYR A 348 -61.68 20.15 -16.13
N PHE A 349 -62.23 20.24 -17.33
CA PHE A 349 -61.49 20.59 -18.53
C PHE A 349 -61.80 22.03 -18.91
N ILE A 350 -60.75 22.86 -19.01
CA ILE A 350 -60.81 24.26 -19.39
C ILE A 350 -60.12 24.37 -20.75
N PRO A 351 -60.86 24.44 -21.86
CA PRO A 351 -60.26 24.56 -23.19
C PRO A 351 -59.53 25.89 -23.33
N SER A 352 -58.45 25.92 -24.11
CA SER A 352 -57.78 27.18 -24.45
C SER A 352 -58.65 28.04 -25.37
N ALA A 353 -58.35 29.34 -25.45
CA ALA A 353 -59.06 30.26 -26.34
C ALA A 353 -58.96 29.88 -27.83
N GLN A 354 -58.00 29.02 -28.19
CA GLN A 354 -57.78 28.52 -29.55
C GLN A 354 -58.34 27.10 -29.76
N SER A 355 -58.90 26.49 -28.72
CA SER A 355 -59.46 25.14 -28.79
C SER A 355 -60.75 25.12 -29.61
N ILE A 356 -60.98 24.04 -30.35
CA ILE A 356 -62.22 23.82 -31.12
C ILE A 356 -63.47 23.82 -30.22
N TRP A 357 -63.32 23.46 -28.94
CA TRP A 357 -64.38 23.44 -27.93
C TRP A 357 -64.70 24.81 -27.33
N SER A 358 -63.90 25.83 -27.68
CA SER A 358 -64.16 27.22 -27.32
C SER A 358 -65.00 27.95 -28.38
N SER A 359 -65.31 27.28 -29.51
CA SER A 359 -66.25 27.77 -30.52
C SER A 359 -67.69 27.54 -30.05
N PRO A 360 -68.56 28.57 -30.00
CA PRO A 360 -69.96 28.40 -29.62
C PRO A 360 -70.79 27.59 -30.63
N ASP A 361 -70.24 27.33 -31.82
CA ASP A 361 -70.90 26.64 -32.94
C ASP A 361 -70.48 25.15 -33.08
N VAL A 362 -69.63 24.64 -32.19
CA VAL A 362 -69.21 23.22 -32.07
C VAL A 362 -69.79 22.65 -30.77
#